data_AF-A0A3A9VJ25-F1
#
_entry.id   AF-A0A3A9VJ25-F1
#
_cell.length_a   1.000
_cell.length_b   1.000
_cell.length_c   1.000
_cell.angle_alpha   90.00
_cell.angle_beta   90.00
_cell.angle_gamma   90.00
#
_symmetry.space_group_name_H-M   'P 1'
#
loop_
_entity.id
_entity.type
_entity.pdbx_description
1 polymer ?
#
loop_
_entity_poly.entity_id
_entity_poly.type
_entity_poly.pdbx_seq_one_letter_code
_entity_poly.pdbx_strand_id
1 'polypeptide(L)' 'MRDLKFEEVQEVNGGDAASGAATGALIGSAFGPVGIVIGAAIGAVVGAISEE' A
#
# COMPACT_ATOMS: atom_id res chain seq x y z
N MET A 1 -17.98 -11.79 15.64
CA MET A 1 -16.55 -11.63 16.02
C MET A 1 -15.63 -12.08 14.86
N ARG A 2 -15.93 -11.70 13.62
CA ARG A 2 -15.03 -11.93 12.45
C ARG A 2 -14.56 -10.62 11.83
N ASP A 3 -14.77 -9.52 12.54
CA ASP A 3 -14.67 -8.16 12.04
C ASP A 3 -13.34 -7.50 12.44
N LEU A 4 -12.41 -8.26 13.02
CA LEU A 4 -11.13 -7.76 13.53
C LEU A 4 -9.90 -8.21 12.71
N LYS A 5 -10.07 -8.90 11.56
CA LYS A 5 -8.95 -9.53 10.84
C LYS A 5 -8.65 -9.01 9.44
N PHE A 6 -9.48 -8.12 8.91
CA PHE A 6 -9.17 -7.44 7.63
C PHE A 6 -8.47 -6.10 7.87
N GLU A 7 -8.56 -5.55 9.08
CA GLU A 7 -7.95 -4.28 9.48
C GLU A 7 -6.54 -4.46 10.10
N GLU A 8 -6.21 -5.66 10.60
CA GLU A 8 -4.93 -5.97 11.30
C GLU A 8 -3.79 -6.35 10.33
N VAL A 9 -3.77 -5.81 9.10
CA VAL A 9 -2.58 -5.93 8.22
C VAL A 9 -1.73 -4.65 8.23
N GLN A 10 -2.19 -3.59 8.91
CA GLN A 10 -1.53 -2.27 8.89
C GLN A 10 -1.05 -1.79 10.25
N GLU A 11 -1.35 -2.52 11.33
CA GLU A 11 -0.90 -2.21 12.69
C GLU A 11 0.51 -2.77 12.95
N VAL A 12 1.48 -2.31 12.15
CA VAL A 12 2.90 -2.41 12.51
C VAL A 12 3.64 -1.20 11.92
N ASN A 13 3.40 -0.01 12.49
CA ASN A 13 4.24 1.20 12.31
C ASN A 13 4.41 1.77 10.87
N GLY A 14 3.44 1.59 9.95
CA GLY A 14 3.55 2.18 8.60
C GLY A 14 2.30 2.01 7.75
N GLY A 15 1.13 2.21 8.35
CA GLY A 15 -0.16 1.98 7.71
C GLY A 15 -0.29 2.77 6.41
N ASP A 16 0.03 4.06 6.40
CA ASP A 16 -0.12 4.89 5.22
C ASP A 16 0.84 4.48 4.09
N ALA A 17 2.09 4.14 4.41
CA ALA A 17 3.06 3.64 3.45
C ALA A 17 2.70 2.25 2.90
N ALA A 18 2.24 1.32 3.74
CA ALA A 18 1.85 -0.04 3.31
C ALA A 18 0.55 -0.02 2.49
N SER A 19 -0.44 0.76 2.91
CA SER A 19 -1.70 0.97 2.19
C SER A 19 -1.45 1.67 0.85
N GLY A 20 -0.57 2.68 0.86
CA GLY A 20 -0.12 3.38 -0.34
C GLY A 20 0.58 2.44 -1.31
N ALA A 21 1.50 1.59 -0.82
CA ALA A 21 2.19 0.58 -1.62
C ALA A 21 1.21 -0.42 -2.23
N ALA A 22 0.26 -0.94 -1.44
CA ALA A 22 -0.74 -1.89 -1.92
C ALA A 22 -1.64 -1.26 -2.99
N THR A 23 -2.09 -0.02 -2.78
CA THR A 23 -2.92 0.72 -3.73
C THR A 23 -2.16 1.02 -5.02
N GLY A 24 -0.92 1.50 -4.90
CA GLY A 24 -0.05 1.77 -6.04
C GLY A 24 0.29 0.50 -6.82
N ALA A 25 0.52 -0.62 -6.15
CA ALA A 25 0.71 -1.94 -6.75
C ALA A 25 -0.52 -2.38 -7.55
N LEU A 26 -1.73 -2.19 -6.99
CA LEU A 26 -2.99 -2.54 -7.64
C LEU A 26 -3.20 -1.72 -8.93
N ILE A 27 -2.98 -0.41 -8.88
CA ILE A 27 -3.05 0.46 -10.07
C ILE A 27 -1.96 0.08 -11.08
N GLY A 28 -0.75 -0.16 -10.60
CA GLY A 28 0.41 -0.56 -11.38
C GLY A 28 0.24 -1.91 -12.09
N SER A 29 -0.59 -2.81 -11.54
CA SER A 29 -0.86 -4.13 -12.14
C SER A 29 -1.47 -4.06 -13.54
N ALA A 30 -2.16 -2.97 -13.87
CA ALA A 30 -2.68 -2.72 -15.22
C ALA A 30 -1.58 -2.64 -16.28
N PHE A 31 -0.34 -2.34 -15.88
CA PHE A 31 0.83 -2.21 -16.75
C PHE A 31 1.80 -3.40 -16.62
N GLY A 32 1.38 -4.49 -15.96
CA GLY A 32 2.17 -5.69 -15.76
C GLY A 32 3.14 -5.64 -14.57
N PRO A 33 4.10 -6.57 -14.47
CA PRO A 33 4.93 -6.75 -13.27
C PRO A 33 5.77 -5.51 -12.91
N VAL A 34 6.27 -4.81 -13.93
CA VAL A 34 7.05 -3.58 -13.74
C VAL A 34 6.18 -2.46 -13.19
N GLY A 35 4.93 -2.37 -13.66
CA GLY A 35 3.95 -1.42 -13.15
C GLY A 35 3.62 -1.68 -11.69
N ILE A 36 3.50 -2.95 -11.26
CA ILE A 36 3.30 -3.31 -9.84
C ILE A 36 4.45 -2.79 -8.98
N VAL A 37 5.70 -3.03 -9.39
CA VAL A 37 6.88 -2.61 -8.61
C VAL A 37 6.98 -1.08 -8.52
N ILE A 38 6.80 -0.38 -9.64
CA ILE A 38 6.87 1.09 -9.68
C ILE A 38 5.70 1.69 -8.92
N GLY A 39 4.49 1.17 -9.11
CA GLY A 39 3.30 1.60 -8.42
C GLY A 39 3.40 1.40 -6.91
N ALA A 40 3.89 0.24 -6.47
CA ALA A 40 4.15 -0.03 -5.05
C ALA A 40 5.17 0.93 -4.45
N ALA A 41 6.27 1.20 -5.17
CA ALA A 41 7.30 2.12 -4.71
C ALA A 41 6.79 3.56 -4.57
N ILE A 42 6.08 4.07 -5.58
CA ILE A 42 5.51 5.43 -5.55
C ILE A 42 4.42 5.52 -4.48
N GLY A 43 3.54 4.53 -4.42
CA GLY A 43 2.48 4.45 -3.42
C GLY A 43 3.02 4.41 -2.00
N ALA A 44 4.11 3.69 -1.75
CA ALA A 44 4.79 3.66 -0.46
C ALA A 44 5.35 5.04 -0.07
N VAL A 45 6.00 5.72 -1.02
CA VAL A 45 6.56 7.07 -0.79
C VAL A 45 5.46 8.08 -0.54
N VAL A 46 4.39 8.07 -1.34
CA VAL A 46 3.24 8.98 -1.17
C VAL A 46 2.50 8.71 0.14
N GLY A 47 2.35 7.45 0.51
CA GLY A 47 1.80 7.04 1.80
C GLY A 47 2.66 7.54 2.96
N ALA A 48 3.99 7.38 2.87
CA ALA A 48 4.91 7.83 3.90
C ALA A 48 4.97 9.36 4.05
N ILE A 49 4.82 10.15 2.97
CA ILE A 49 4.73 11.62 3.08
C ILE A 49 3.35 12.11 3.55
N SER A 50 2.32 11.26 3.48
CA SER A 50 0.98 11.59 3.98
C SER A 50 0.84 11.31 5.48
N GLU A 51 1.87 10.72 6.11
CA GLU A 51 1.96 10.46 7.55
C GLU A 51 2.39 11.74 8.35
N GLU A 52 1.97 12.93 7.89
CA GLU A 52 2.17 14.24 8.54
C GLU A 52 0.84 14.94 8.87
#